data_AF-A0A3A6P7S0-F1
#
_entry.id   AF-A0A3A6P7S0-F1
#
_cell.length_a   1.000
_cell.length_b   1.000
_cell.length_c   1.000
_cell.angle_alpha   90.00
_cell.angle_beta   90.00
_cell.angle_gamma   90.00
#
_symmetry.space_group_name_H-M   'P 1'
#
loop_
_entity.id
_entity.type
_entity.pdbx_description
1 polymer ?
#
loop_
_entity_poly.entity_id
_entity_poly.type
_entity_poly.pdbx_seq_one_letter_code
_entity_poly.pdbx_strand_id
1 'polypeptide(L)'
;MSQSQTSQAGVYPPGSFKARLVEMVPPSVSPNHITLFRLACTAGIVVVQLVGGHLAWMFVLGFVAGMSDLLDGMVARQRGQITPLGAFLDPLGDKLLAIAVAVVLMLRGFLAPVALIAILAVDAHALLVPLLHIARQLLRRQPIWPAPRVRPNRWGKYKTFGLASSLGIIVLGAILGLPVLVWAGQWLVWTAVALGAAASLRYYWDWTQGAFD
;
A
#
# COMPACT_ATOMS: atom_id res chain seq x y z
N MET A 1 2.68 -9.65 47.83
CA MET A 1 2.43 -10.79 46.91
C MET A 1 0.99 -10.62 46.41
N SER A 2 0.62 -10.40 45.15
CA SER A 2 1.28 -10.42 43.85
C SER A 2 0.51 -9.43 42.97
N GLN A 3 1.19 -8.44 42.40
CA GLN A 3 0.67 -7.67 41.25
C GLN A 3 0.82 -8.50 39.97
N SER A 4 0.07 -8.12 38.93
CA SER A 4 0.19 -8.54 37.52
C SER A 4 -0.49 -9.84 37.09
N GLN A 5 -1.80 -9.76 36.86
CA GLN A 5 -2.48 -10.56 35.84
C GLN A 5 -3.39 -9.65 34.99
N THR A 6 -2.79 -8.84 34.13
CA THR A 6 -3.47 -8.26 32.96
C THR A 6 -2.87 -8.92 31.71
N SER A 7 -3.16 -10.22 31.54
CA SER A 7 -2.81 -10.94 30.32
C SER A 7 -3.76 -10.53 29.20
N GLN A 8 -3.27 -9.63 28.34
CA GLN A 8 -3.51 -9.56 26.90
C GLN A 8 -4.90 -10.00 26.41
N ALA A 9 -5.89 -9.10 26.47
CA ALA A 9 -7.01 -9.18 25.54
C ALA A 9 -6.49 -8.72 24.16
N GLY A 10 -6.20 -9.67 23.26
CA GLY A 10 -5.81 -9.38 21.89
C GLY A 10 -6.87 -8.55 21.15
N VAL A 11 -6.45 -7.77 20.15
CA VAL A 11 -7.32 -6.85 19.36
C VAL A 11 -8.50 -7.58 18.71
N TYR A 12 -8.33 -8.85 18.35
CA TYR A 12 -9.36 -9.70 17.77
C TYR A 12 -9.93 -10.66 18.80
N PRO A 13 -11.28 -10.77 18.90
CA PRO A 13 -11.90 -11.69 19.85
C PRO A 13 -11.54 -13.16 19.53
N PRO A 14 -11.35 -14.00 20.56
CA PRO A 14 -11.02 -15.41 20.39
C PRO A 14 -12.04 -16.12 19.49
N GLY A 15 -11.57 -16.97 18.57
CA GLY A 15 -12.43 -17.72 17.65
C GLY A 15 -12.90 -16.94 16.42
N SER A 16 -12.65 -15.63 16.32
CA SER A 16 -12.91 -14.86 15.10
C SER A 16 -12.00 -15.30 13.95
N PHE A 17 -12.45 -15.12 12.70
CA PHE A 17 -11.66 -15.46 11.51
C PHE A 17 -10.27 -14.81 11.51
N LYS A 18 -10.18 -13.54 11.93
CA LYS A 18 -8.89 -12.81 12.02
C LYS A 18 -7.99 -13.37 13.12
N ALA A 19 -8.54 -13.75 14.28
CA ALA A 19 -7.77 -14.40 15.34
C ALA A 19 -7.18 -15.73 14.86
N ARG A 20 -8.00 -16.57 14.20
CA ARG A 20 -7.55 -17.85 13.63
C ARG A 20 -6.42 -17.67 12.60
N LEU A 21 -6.52 -16.68 11.71
CA LEU A 21 -5.47 -16.40 10.75
C LEU A 21 -4.14 -16.00 11.42
N VAL A 22 -4.19 -15.20 12.49
CA VAL A 22 -2.98 -14.82 13.24
C VAL A 22 -2.39 -16.00 14.01
N GLU A 23 -3.24 -16.88 14.54
CA GLU A 23 -2.82 -18.11 15.23
C GLU A 23 -2.11 -19.10 14.28
N MET A 24 -2.47 -19.12 12.99
CA MET A 24 -1.77 -19.92 11.98
C MET A 24 -0.35 -19.43 11.69
N VAL A 25 -0.04 -18.16 11.95
CA VAL A 25 1.30 -17.61 11.77
C VAL A 25 2.17 -18.06 12.95
N PRO A 26 3.34 -18.69 12.73
CA PRO A 26 4.21 -19.09 13.82
C PRO A 26 4.64 -17.89 14.71
N PRO A 27 4.84 -18.08 16.03
CA PRO A 27 5.31 -17.02 16.91
C PRO A 27 6.67 -16.43 16.52
N SER A 28 7.51 -17.22 15.83
CA SER A 28 8.82 -16.81 15.32
C SER A 28 8.77 -15.85 14.13
N VAL A 29 7.64 -15.77 13.42
CA VAL A 29 7.48 -14.86 12.29
C VAL A 29 7.01 -13.50 12.80
N SER A 30 7.88 -12.50 12.67
CA SER A 30 7.54 -11.11 12.99
C SER A 30 6.80 -10.44 11.82
N PRO A 31 6.04 -9.36 12.05
CA PRO A 31 5.48 -8.53 10.98
C PRO A 31 6.54 -8.09 9.97
N ASN A 32 7.75 -7.73 10.44
CA ASN A 32 8.84 -7.29 9.55
C ASN A 32 9.28 -8.39 8.58
N HIS A 33 9.24 -9.67 8.96
CA HIS A 33 9.55 -10.77 8.04
C HIS A 33 8.52 -10.87 6.91
N ILE A 34 7.26 -10.59 7.22
CA ILE A 34 6.17 -10.60 6.24
C ILE A 34 6.31 -9.40 5.29
N THR A 35 6.65 -8.21 5.81
CA THR A 35 6.95 -7.04 4.97
C THR A 35 8.17 -7.30 4.07
N LEU A 36 9.23 -7.93 4.58
CA LEU A 36 10.40 -8.30 3.77
C LEU A 36 10.04 -9.33 2.68
N PHE A 37 9.22 -10.31 3.03
CA PHE A 37 8.68 -11.28 2.07
C PHE A 37 7.88 -10.58 0.96
N ARG A 38 7.06 -9.59 1.29
CA ARG A 38 6.35 -8.76 0.30
C ARG A 38 7.32 -8.09 -0.68
N LEU A 39 8.38 -7.47 -0.16
CA LEU A 39 9.42 -6.84 -0.99
C LEU A 39 10.12 -7.87 -1.89
N ALA A 40 10.39 -9.06 -1.38
CA ALA A 40 10.96 -10.15 -2.18
C ALA A 40 10.00 -10.59 -3.30
N CYS A 41 8.70 -10.71 -3.04
CA CYS A 41 7.70 -10.98 -4.07
C CYS A 41 7.64 -9.87 -5.13
N THR A 42 7.68 -8.61 -4.71
CA THR A 42 7.76 -7.45 -5.62
C THR A 42 9.00 -7.50 -6.50
N ALA A 43 10.17 -7.83 -5.94
CA ALA A 43 11.39 -8.04 -6.71
C ALA A 43 11.25 -9.23 -7.69
N GLY A 44 10.59 -10.30 -7.24
CA GLY A 44 10.26 -11.46 -8.08
C GLY A 44 9.43 -11.08 -9.31
N ILE A 45 8.45 -10.19 -9.19
CA ILE A 45 7.66 -9.68 -10.33
C ILE A 45 8.57 -9.03 -11.38
N VAL A 46 9.54 -8.22 -10.93
CA VAL A 46 10.52 -7.59 -11.82
C VAL A 46 11.39 -8.64 -12.50
N VAL A 47 11.90 -9.62 -11.75
CA VAL A 47 12.70 -10.73 -12.31
C VAL A 47 11.90 -11.50 -13.37
N VAL A 48 10.65 -11.86 -13.09
CA VAL A 48 9.76 -12.56 -14.04
C VAL A 48 9.63 -11.73 -15.32
N GLN A 49 9.50 -10.40 -15.23
CA GLN A 49 9.48 -9.54 -16.41
C GLN A 49 10.80 -9.56 -17.17
N LEU A 50 11.95 -9.45 -16.49
CA LEU A 50 13.27 -9.40 -17.13
C LEU A 50 13.62 -10.68 -17.87
N VAL A 51 13.20 -11.84 -17.36
CA VAL A 51 13.42 -13.14 -18.02
C VAL A 51 12.33 -13.48 -19.06
N GLY A 52 11.39 -12.56 -19.33
CA GLY A 52 10.31 -12.78 -20.29
C GLY A 52 9.24 -13.78 -19.82
N GLY A 53 9.15 -14.04 -18.52
CA GLY A 53 8.23 -15.01 -17.94
C GLY A 53 6.74 -14.68 -18.16
N HIS A 54 5.89 -15.70 -17.95
CA HIS A 54 4.45 -15.61 -18.16
C HIS A 54 3.76 -14.71 -17.11
N LEU A 55 2.72 -13.95 -17.52
CA LEU A 55 2.00 -13.04 -16.62
C LEU A 55 1.35 -13.74 -15.42
N ALA A 56 1.04 -15.03 -15.54
CA ALA A 56 0.50 -15.83 -14.43
C ALA A 56 1.41 -15.82 -13.19
N TRP A 57 2.74 -15.85 -13.36
CA TRP A 57 3.67 -15.76 -12.24
C TRP A 57 3.60 -14.40 -11.56
N MET A 58 3.43 -13.33 -12.33
CA MET A 58 3.26 -11.98 -11.80
C MET A 58 1.95 -11.85 -11.02
N PHE A 59 0.87 -12.48 -11.51
CA PHE A 59 -0.40 -12.53 -10.79
C PHE A 59 -0.26 -13.25 -9.46
N VAL A 60 0.36 -14.43 -9.45
CA VAL A 60 0.56 -15.21 -8.22
C VAL A 60 1.43 -14.43 -7.22
N LEU A 61 2.58 -13.89 -7.66
CA LEU A 61 3.46 -13.12 -6.79
C LEU A 61 2.78 -11.84 -6.27
N GLY A 62 2.07 -11.13 -7.13
CA GLY A 62 1.34 -9.91 -6.76
C GLY A 62 0.19 -10.19 -5.80
N PHE A 63 -0.56 -11.27 -6.02
CA PHE A 63 -1.64 -11.70 -5.14
C PHE A 63 -1.10 -12.10 -3.76
N VAL A 64 -0.05 -12.91 -3.72
CA VAL A 64 0.61 -13.33 -2.47
C VAL A 64 1.20 -12.12 -1.74
N ALA A 65 1.85 -11.19 -2.44
CA ALA A 65 2.36 -9.95 -1.86
C ALA A 65 1.22 -9.09 -1.28
N GLY A 66 0.11 -8.90 -2.00
CA GLY A 66 -1.04 -8.14 -1.51
C GLY A 66 -1.72 -8.78 -0.30
N MET A 67 -1.80 -10.11 -0.25
CA MET A 67 -2.33 -10.83 0.92
C MET A 67 -1.40 -10.74 2.14
N SER A 68 -0.08 -10.69 1.91
CA SER A 68 0.90 -10.56 2.98
C SER A 68 0.77 -9.24 3.76
N ASP A 69 0.38 -8.14 3.10
CA ASP A 69 0.09 -6.83 3.75
C ASP A 69 -1.13 -6.88 4.69
N LEU A 70 -2.15 -7.62 4.30
CA LEU A 70 -3.31 -7.79 5.20
C LEU A 70 -2.90 -8.59 6.43
N LEU A 71 -2.02 -9.59 6.24
CA LEU A 71 -1.57 -10.48 7.30
C LEU A 71 -0.62 -9.80 8.27
N ASP A 72 0.38 -9.05 7.82
CA ASP A 72 1.33 -8.39 8.75
C ASP A 72 0.66 -7.33 9.61
N GLY A 73 -0.26 -6.54 9.05
CA GLY A 73 -1.06 -5.61 9.81
C GLY A 73 -1.94 -6.31 10.85
N MET A 74 -2.50 -7.49 10.55
CA MET A 74 -3.25 -8.29 11.53
C MET A 74 -2.34 -8.83 12.64
N VAL A 75 -1.19 -9.39 12.27
CA VAL A 75 -0.21 -9.96 13.21
C VAL A 75 0.36 -8.87 14.13
N ALA A 76 0.75 -7.72 13.58
CA ALA A 76 1.30 -6.60 14.34
C ALA A 76 0.30 -6.08 15.38
N ARG A 77 -0.97 -5.92 15.00
CA ARG A 77 -2.04 -5.46 15.91
C ARG A 77 -2.34 -6.49 17.00
N GLN A 78 -2.48 -7.77 16.63
CA GLN A 78 -2.84 -8.82 17.58
C GLN A 78 -1.72 -9.11 18.59
N ARG A 79 -0.45 -9.08 18.15
CA ARG A 79 0.72 -9.35 19.00
C ARG A 79 1.27 -8.11 19.70
N GLY A 80 0.72 -6.92 19.46
CA GLY A 80 1.25 -5.65 19.98
C GLY A 80 2.65 -5.31 19.46
N GLN A 81 3.07 -5.86 18.33
CA GLN A 81 4.41 -5.71 17.74
C GLN A 81 4.46 -4.60 16.69
N ILE A 82 3.96 -3.41 17.03
CA ILE A 82 4.03 -2.25 16.12
C ILE A 82 5.42 -1.62 16.27
N THR A 83 6.25 -1.73 15.22
CA THR A 83 7.61 -1.15 15.22
C THR A 83 7.67 0.10 14.34
N PRO A 84 8.53 1.10 14.65
CA PRO A 84 8.73 2.27 13.80
C PRO A 84 9.20 1.90 12.39
N LEU A 85 10.04 0.87 12.29
CA LEU A 85 10.53 0.36 11.01
C LEU A 85 9.40 -0.25 10.18
N GLY A 86 8.56 -1.12 10.77
CA GLY A 86 7.41 -1.71 10.08
C GLY A 86 6.42 -0.63 9.61
N ALA A 87 6.10 0.34 10.48
CA ALA A 87 5.22 1.45 10.13
C ALA A 87 5.74 2.32 8.97
N PHE A 88 7.06 2.39 8.78
CA PHE A 88 7.69 3.05 7.63
C PHE A 88 7.72 2.16 6.38
N LEU A 89 8.00 0.87 6.54
CA LEU A 89 8.12 -0.08 5.43
C LEU A 89 6.76 -0.45 4.81
N ASP A 90 5.67 -0.48 5.57
CA ASP A 90 4.33 -0.86 5.06
C ASP A 90 3.87 0.05 3.90
N PRO A 91 3.82 1.40 4.04
CA PRO A 91 3.42 2.28 2.94
C PRO A 91 4.40 2.26 1.76
N LEU A 92 5.67 1.93 2.01
CA LEU A 92 6.69 1.82 0.98
C LEU A 92 6.50 0.55 0.16
N GLY A 93 6.30 -0.60 0.83
CA GLY A 93 6.07 -1.89 0.20
C GLY A 93 4.84 -1.89 -0.71
N ASP A 94 3.74 -1.29 -0.25
CA ASP A 94 2.51 -1.17 -1.05
C ASP A 94 2.71 -0.39 -2.34
N LYS A 95 3.42 0.74 -2.25
CA LYS A 95 3.71 1.56 -3.43
C LYS A 95 4.66 0.85 -4.39
N LEU A 96 5.70 0.19 -3.87
CA LEU A 96 6.63 -0.56 -4.69
C LEU A 96 5.92 -1.69 -5.44
N LEU A 97 5.01 -2.42 -4.78
CA LEU A 97 4.21 -3.46 -5.43
C LEU A 97 3.34 -2.89 -6.56
N ALA A 98 2.57 -1.84 -6.27
CA ALA A 98 1.69 -1.21 -7.27
C ALA A 98 2.48 -0.63 -8.46
N ILE A 99 3.61 0.03 -8.20
CA ILE A 99 4.50 0.59 -9.23
C ILE A 99 5.11 -0.54 -10.07
N ALA A 100 5.63 -1.61 -9.45
CA ALA A 100 6.22 -2.73 -10.17
C ALA A 100 5.20 -3.36 -11.13
N VAL A 101 3.98 -3.64 -10.67
CA VAL A 101 2.91 -4.19 -11.50
C VAL A 101 2.53 -3.22 -12.62
N ALA A 102 2.36 -1.92 -12.32
CA ALA A 102 2.02 -0.91 -13.32
C ALA A 102 3.09 -0.76 -14.41
N VAL A 103 4.38 -0.76 -14.03
CA VAL A 103 5.51 -0.73 -14.97
C VAL A 103 5.49 -1.96 -15.87
N VAL A 104 5.31 -3.14 -15.30
CA VAL A 104 5.25 -4.40 -16.08
C VAL A 104 4.08 -4.39 -17.07
N LEU A 105 2.90 -3.98 -16.63
CA LEU A 105 1.73 -3.84 -17.50
C LEU A 105 1.95 -2.84 -18.62
N MET A 106 2.66 -1.74 -18.34
CA MET A 106 3.03 -0.75 -19.35
C MET A 106 4.00 -1.35 -20.38
N LEU A 107 5.06 -2.02 -19.94
CA LEU A 107 6.04 -2.67 -20.81
C LEU A 107 5.42 -3.78 -21.67
N ARG A 108 4.37 -4.45 -21.17
CA ARG A 108 3.61 -5.48 -21.89
C ARG A 108 2.50 -4.91 -22.77
N GLY A 109 2.31 -3.58 -22.81
CA GLY A 109 1.32 -2.91 -23.65
C GLY A 109 -0.12 -2.92 -23.11
N PHE A 110 -0.34 -3.36 -21.87
CA PHE A 110 -1.67 -3.40 -21.24
C PHE A 110 -2.03 -2.13 -20.47
N LEU A 111 -1.05 -1.24 -20.24
CA LEU A 111 -1.24 0.04 -19.57
C LEU A 111 -0.54 1.16 -20.36
N ALA A 112 -1.22 2.28 -20.59
CA ALA A 112 -0.61 3.41 -21.28
C ALA A 112 0.46 4.09 -20.41
N PRO A 113 1.58 4.58 -20.98
CA PRO A 113 2.59 5.32 -20.22
C PRO A 113 2.03 6.52 -19.44
N VAL A 114 1.02 7.20 -20.00
CA VAL A 114 0.34 8.33 -19.33
C VAL A 114 -0.38 7.89 -18.04
N ALA A 115 -0.91 6.66 -17.99
CA ALA A 115 -1.55 6.14 -16.80
C ALA A 115 -0.52 5.84 -15.70
N LEU A 116 0.66 5.31 -16.05
CA LEU A 116 1.76 5.14 -15.10
C LEU A 116 2.22 6.49 -14.54
N ILE A 117 2.41 7.50 -15.39
CA ILE A 117 2.78 8.85 -14.96
C ILE A 117 1.70 9.41 -14.02
N ALA A 118 0.42 9.23 -14.34
CA ALA A 118 -0.68 9.70 -13.49
C ALA A 118 -0.71 9.00 -12.12
N ILE A 119 -0.48 7.68 -12.06
CA ILE A 119 -0.35 6.92 -10.82
C ILE A 119 0.81 7.49 -9.97
N LEU A 120 1.99 7.66 -10.57
CA LEU A 120 3.17 8.20 -9.88
C LEU A 120 2.95 9.63 -9.39
N ALA A 121 2.34 10.49 -10.21
CA ALA A 121 2.04 11.87 -9.86
C ALA A 121 1.07 11.96 -8.67
N VAL A 122 0.03 11.12 -8.69
CA VAL A 122 -0.92 11.05 -7.59
C VAL A 122 -0.29 10.42 -6.34
N ASP A 123 0.75 9.59 -6.42
CA ASP A 123 1.46 9.09 -5.23
C ASP A 123 2.59 9.99 -4.73
N ALA A 124 3.08 10.90 -5.57
CA ALA A 124 4.12 11.86 -5.22
C ALA A 124 3.69 12.81 -4.09
N HIS A 125 2.39 13.08 -3.89
CA HIS A 125 1.91 13.92 -2.78
C HIS A 125 2.41 13.43 -1.41
N ALA A 126 2.56 12.11 -1.24
CA ALA A 126 2.99 11.53 0.02
C ALA A 126 4.45 11.88 0.38
N LEU A 127 5.28 12.26 -0.60
CA LEU A 127 6.63 12.77 -0.38
C LEU A 127 6.66 14.30 -0.47
N LEU A 128 5.94 14.86 -1.44
CA LEU A 128 5.94 16.29 -1.72
C LEU A 128 5.41 17.09 -0.52
N VAL A 129 4.32 16.66 0.11
CA VAL A 129 3.74 17.48 1.19
C VAL A 129 4.58 17.49 2.48
N PRO A 130 5.11 16.36 2.98
CA PRO A 130 6.09 16.41 4.07
C PRO A 130 7.29 17.29 3.75
N LEU A 131 7.79 17.24 2.52
CA LEU A 131 8.92 18.07 2.07
C LEU A 131 8.55 19.57 2.06
N LEU A 132 7.40 19.93 1.51
CA LEU A 132 6.90 21.32 1.52
C LEU A 132 6.65 21.83 2.93
N HIS A 133 6.18 20.97 3.83
CA HIS A 133 6.00 21.31 5.23
C HIS A 133 7.35 21.63 5.93
N ILE A 134 8.35 20.76 5.76
CA ILE A 134 9.71 20.98 6.27
C ILE A 134 10.29 22.28 5.70
N ALA A 135 10.17 22.49 4.38
CA ALA A 135 10.64 23.71 3.72
C ALA A 135 9.96 24.97 4.28
N ARG A 136 8.64 24.94 4.50
CA ARG A 136 7.88 26.06 5.09
C ARG A 136 8.30 26.36 6.52
N GLN A 137 8.55 25.34 7.35
CA GLN A 137 9.02 25.53 8.73
C GLN A 137 10.44 26.09 8.78
N LEU A 138 11.35 25.60 7.92
CA LEU A 138 12.71 26.13 7.79
C LEU A 138 12.69 27.62 7.39
N LEU A 139 11.89 27.99 6.39
CA LEU A 139 11.71 29.38 5.96
C LEU A 139 11.14 30.28 7.07
N ARG A 140 10.25 29.73 7.92
CA ARG A 140 9.62 30.45 9.04
C ARG A 140 10.40 30.39 10.35
N ARG A 141 11.57 29.73 10.37
CA ARG A 141 12.36 29.43 11.59
C ARG A 141 11.54 28.81 12.72
N GLN A 142 10.56 27.98 12.37
CA GLN A 142 9.73 27.25 13.32
C GLN A 142 10.32 25.84 13.55
N PRO A 143 10.11 25.25 14.73
CA PRO A 143 10.54 23.89 15.00
C PRO A 143 9.88 22.92 14.00
N ILE A 144 10.69 21.99 13.47
CA ILE A 144 10.23 20.98 12.50
C ILE A 144 9.32 19.93 13.16
N TRP A 145 9.52 19.77 14.47
CA TRP A 145 8.87 18.76 15.28
C TRP A 145 7.86 19.41 16.25
N PRO A 146 6.69 18.79 16.51
CA PRO A 146 6.18 17.54 15.94
C PRO A 146 5.79 17.65 14.46
N ALA A 147 6.00 16.58 13.69
CA ALA A 147 5.49 16.53 12.32
C ALA A 147 3.97 16.51 12.38
N PRO A 148 3.32 17.18 11.42
CA PRO A 148 1.87 17.28 11.34
C PRO A 148 1.26 15.89 11.31
N ARG A 149 0.38 15.59 12.28
CA ARG A 149 -0.35 14.32 12.26
C ARG A 149 -1.48 14.46 11.26
N VAL A 150 -1.27 13.89 10.10
CA VAL A 150 -2.28 13.96 9.05
C VAL A 150 -3.35 12.93 9.34
N ARG A 151 -4.60 13.40 9.43
CA ARG A 151 -5.74 12.49 9.56
C ARG A 151 -5.90 11.66 8.28
N PRO A 152 -5.99 10.32 8.38
CA PRO A 152 -6.19 9.48 7.22
C PRO A 152 -7.56 9.73 6.59
N ASN A 153 -7.55 10.14 5.32
CA ASN A 153 -8.76 10.42 4.55
C ASN A 153 -9.35 9.12 3.95
N ARG A 154 -10.69 8.97 3.99
CA ARG A 154 -11.41 7.85 3.38
C ARG A 154 -11.17 7.75 1.86
N TRP A 155 -11.04 8.87 1.18
CA TRP A 155 -10.78 8.93 -0.27
C TRP A 155 -9.44 8.26 -0.65
N GLY A 156 -8.41 8.39 0.19
CA GLY A 156 -7.12 7.72 -0.02
C GLY A 156 -7.22 6.19 0.09
N LYS A 157 -8.08 5.69 0.98
CA LYS A 157 -8.34 4.25 1.11
C LYS A 157 -9.03 3.69 -0.14
N TYR A 158 -10.06 4.37 -0.63
CA TYR A 158 -10.76 3.96 -1.85
C TYR A 158 -9.85 4.00 -3.08
N LYS A 159 -9.01 5.05 -3.20
CA LYS A 159 -7.98 5.12 -4.25
C LYS A 159 -7.06 3.90 -4.21
N THR A 160 -6.51 3.58 -3.04
CA THR A 160 -5.52 2.49 -2.91
C THR A 160 -6.13 1.13 -3.22
N PHE A 161 -7.32 0.86 -2.68
CA PHE A 161 -8.06 -0.37 -2.98
C PHE A 161 -8.45 -0.47 -4.47
N GLY A 162 -8.94 0.62 -5.05
CA GLY A 162 -9.30 0.67 -6.47
C GLY A 162 -8.08 0.46 -7.38
N LEU A 163 -6.93 1.06 -7.05
CA LEU A 163 -5.71 0.87 -7.81
C LEU A 163 -5.21 -0.57 -7.74
N ALA A 164 -5.14 -1.18 -6.55
CA ALA A 164 -4.73 -2.58 -6.41
C ALA A 164 -5.67 -3.52 -7.19
N SER A 165 -6.99 -3.32 -7.06
CA SER A 165 -7.99 -4.13 -7.76
C SER A 165 -7.91 -3.97 -9.27
N SER A 166 -7.74 -2.74 -9.77
CA SER A 166 -7.62 -2.47 -11.21
C SER A 166 -6.40 -3.14 -11.84
N LEU A 167 -5.23 -3.02 -11.22
CA LEU A 167 -4.02 -3.68 -11.70
C LEU A 167 -4.20 -5.21 -11.72
N GLY A 168 -4.81 -5.79 -10.68
CA GLY A 168 -5.14 -7.21 -10.64
C GLY A 168 -6.09 -7.65 -11.76
N ILE A 169 -7.13 -6.86 -12.04
CA ILE A 169 -8.09 -7.13 -13.13
C ILE A 169 -7.41 -7.05 -14.50
N ILE A 170 -6.52 -6.08 -14.72
CA ILE A 170 -5.77 -5.97 -15.99
C ILE A 170 -4.89 -7.21 -16.19
N VAL A 171 -4.15 -7.62 -15.16
CA VAL A 171 -3.31 -8.83 -15.22
C VAL A 171 -4.17 -10.06 -15.52
N LEU A 172 -5.31 -10.22 -14.85
CA LEU A 172 -6.22 -11.34 -15.07
C LEU A 172 -6.79 -11.33 -16.50
N GLY A 173 -7.24 -10.18 -16.98
CA GLY A 173 -7.72 -10.00 -18.35
C GLY A 173 -6.66 -10.33 -19.40
N ALA A 174 -5.41 -9.94 -19.15
CA ALA A 174 -4.27 -10.25 -20.00
C ALA A 174 -3.96 -11.76 -20.02
N ILE A 175 -4.01 -12.44 -18.88
CA ILE A 175 -3.78 -13.90 -18.79
C ILE A 175 -4.90 -14.68 -19.51
N LEU A 176 -6.15 -14.29 -19.29
CA LEU A 176 -7.31 -14.98 -19.87
C LEU A 176 -7.55 -14.63 -21.33
N GLY A 177 -6.81 -13.65 -21.89
CA GLY A 177 -7.05 -13.15 -23.25
C GLY A 177 -8.42 -12.49 -23.40
N LEU A 178 -8.93 -11.86 -22.33
CA LEU A 178 -10.25 -11.21 -22.30
C LEU A 178 -10.08 -9.68 -22.34
N PRO A 179 -10.24 -9.03 -23.51
CA PRO A 179 -10.04 -7.58 -23.62
C PRO A 179 -10.98 -6.80 -22.71
N VAL A 180 -12.23 -7.23 -22.56
CA VAL A 180 -13.22 -6.56 -21.71
C VAL A 180 -12.71 -6.34 -20.28
N LEU A 181 -11.98 -7.31 -19.71
CA LEU A 181 -11.39 -7.17 -18.38
C LEU A 181 -10.23 -6.16 -18.37
N VAL A 182 -9.38 -6.16 -19.39
CA VAL A 182 -8.30 -5.16 -19.52
C VAL A 182 -8.87 -3.76 -19.58
N TRP A 183 -9.92 -3.54 -20.38
CA TRP A 183 -10.56 -2.23 -20.54
C TRP A 183 -11.24 -1.80 -19.24
N ALA A 184 -11.99 -2.69 -18.59
CA ALA A 184 -12.60 -2.44 -17.29
C ALA A 184 -11.55 -2.05 -16.24
N GLY A 185 -10.42 -2.77 -16.22
CA GLY A 185 -9.28 -2.45 -15.36
C GLY A 185 -8.69 -1.07 -15.65
N GLN A 186 -8.49 -0.70 -16.91
CA GLN A 186 -8.00 0.64 -17.29
C GLN A 186 -8.95 1.77 -16.86
N TRP A 187 -10.26 1.60 -17.02
CA TRP A 187 -11.26 2.56 -16.52
C TRP A 187 -11.19 2.71 -14.99
N LEU A 188 -10.97 1.60 -14.30
CA LEU A 188 -10.83 1.61 -12.84
C LEU A 188 -9.51 2.26 -12.40
N VAL A 189 -8.41 2.13 -13.17
CA VAL A 189 -7.17 2.90 -12.95
C VAL A 189 -7.45 4.40 -12.98
N TRP A 190 -8.11 4.89 -14.02
CA TRP A 190 -8.43 6.33 -14.14
C TRP A 190 -9.35 6.81 -13.03
N THR A 191 -10.29 5.97 -12.60
CA THR A 191 -11.15 6.25 -11.45
C THR A 191 -10.32 6.36 -10.17
N ALA A 192 -9.39 5.42 -9.93
CA ALA A 192 -8.49 5.46 -8.77
C ALA A 192 -7.56 6.68 -8.80
N VAL A 193 -7.04 7.06 -9.97
CA VAL A 193 -6.26 8.30 -10.18
C VAL A 193 -7.10 9.54 -9.84
N ALA A 194 -8.33 9.63 -10.33
CA ALA A 194 -9.23 10.74 -10.01
C ALA A 194 -9.54 10.84 -8.51
N LEU A 195 -9.82 9.71 -7.85
CA LEU A 195 -10.02 9.65 -6.40
C LEU A 195 -8.77 10.09 -5.64
N GLY A 196 -7.58 9.69 -6.09
CA GLY A 196 -6.33 10.08 -5.47
C GLY A 196 -5.97 11.55 -5.70
N ALA A 197 -6.29 12.11 -6.86
CA ALA A 197 -6.17 13.53 -7.13
C ALA A 197 -7.10 14.33 -6.19
N ALA A 198 -8.37 13.93 -6.06
CA ALA A 198 -9.31 14.53 -5.12
C ALA A 198 -8.83 14.41 -3.66
N ALA A 199 -8.30 13.26 -3.27
CA ALA A 199 -7.71 13.05 -1.95
C ALA A 199 -6.50 13.99 -1.71
N SER A 200 -5.64 14.15 -2.72
CA SER A 200 -4.45 15.01 -2.66
C SER A 200 -4.82 16.49 -2.59
N LEU A 201 -5.82 16.93 -3.36
CA LEU A 201 -6.33 18.30 -3.33
C LEU A 201 -6.94 18.63 -1.97
N ARG A 202 -7.76 17.73 -1.42
CA ARG A 202 -8.33 17.90 -0.08
C ARG A 202 -7.25 17.95 0.98
N TYR A 203 -6.25 17.09 0.88
CA TYR A 203 -5.11 17.10 1.77
C TYR A 203 -4.37 18.45 1.71
N TYR A 204 -4.10 18.95 0.50
CA TYR A 204 -3.43 20.24 0.32
C TYR A 204 -4.27 21.40 0.87
N TRP A 205 -5.58 21.34 0.71
CA TRP A 205 -6.50 22.31 1.30
C TRP A 205 -6.49 22.28 2.84
N ASP A 206 -6.59 21.09 3.43
CA ASP A 206 -6.50 20.94 4.89
C ASP A 206 -5.13 21.44 5.41
N TRP A 207 -4.07 21.27 4.60
CA TRP A 207 -2.74 21.82 4.90
C TRP A 207 -2.68 23.35 4.91
N THR A 208 -3.29 24.02 3.94
CA THR A 208 -3.28 25.49 3.88
C THR A 208 -4.09 26.11 5.01
N GLN A 209 -5.15 25.43 5.46
CA GLN A 209 -6.00 25.86 6.58
C GLN A 209 -5.37 25.58 7.96
N GLY A 210 -4.22 24.92 8.02
CA GLY A 210 -3.55 24.60 9.30
C GLY A 210 -4.29 23.54 10.13
N ALA A 211 -5.11 22.70 9.50
CA ALA A 211 -5.87 21.63 10.15
C ALA A 211 -4.99 20.41 10.47
N PHE A 212 -3.87 20.63 11.16
CA PHE A 212 -3.00 19.59 11.69
C PHE A 212 -3.11 19.56 13.20
N ASP A 213 -3.42 18.37 13.75
CA ASP A 213 -3.30 18.10 15.18
C ASP A 213 -1.85 17.76 15.55
#